data_AF-A0A137S5M6-F1
#
_entry.id   AF-A0A137S5M6-F1
#
_cell.length_a   1.000
_cell.length_b   1.000
_cell.length_c   1.000
_cell.angle_alpha   90.00
_cell.angle_beta   90.00
_cell.angle_gamma   90.00
#
_symmetry.space_group_name_H-M   'P 1'
#
loop_
_entity.id
_entity.type
_entity.pdbx_description
1 polymer ?
#
loop_
_entity_poly.entity_id
_entity_poly.type
_entity_poly.pdbx_seq_one_letter_code
_entity_poly.pdbx_strand_id
1 'polypeptide(L)' 'MFEQVSVNLPQAICYEFRQALRQGCWKSGLLLTEQQRRICEQVLFYHEGNDSNCNH' A
#
# COMPACT_ATOMS: atom_id res chain seq x y z
N MET A 1 3.80 -4.59 -14.69
CA MET A 1 3.59 -5.74 -13.79
C MET A 1 3.23 -5.31 -12.37
N PHE A 2 4.04 -4.45 -11.73
CA PHE A 2 3.78 -3.98 -10.36
C PHE A 2 2.40 -3.31 -10.16
N GLU A 3 1.98 -2.43 -11.06
CA GLU A 3 0.68 -1.74 -10.99
C GLU A 3 -0.52 -2.70 -10.96
N GLN A 4 -0.51 -3.74 -11.81
CA GLN A 4 -1.55 -4.76 -11.82
C GLN A 4 -1.61 -5.57 -10.52
N VAL A 5 -0.45 -5.82 -9.90
CA VAL A 5 -0.41 -6.48 -8.59
C VAL A 5 -0.97 -5.53 -7.53
N SER A 6 -0.59 -4.25 -7.57
CA SER A 6 -1.02 -3.24 -6.61
C SER A 6 -2.54 -3.03 -6.59
N VAL A 7 -3.20 -3.06 -7.75
CA VAL A 7 -4.66 -2.90 -7.85
C VAL A 7 -5.45 -4.15 -7.47
N ASN A 8 -4.84 -5.33 -7.53
CA ASN A 8 -5.47 -6.60 -7.16
C ASN A 8 -5.12 -7.04 -5.72
N LEU A 9 -4.40 -6.21 -4.97
CA LEU A 9 -4.07 -6.53 -3.59
C LEU A 9 -5.33 -6.50 -2.71
N PRO A 10 -5.48 -7.47 -1.78
CA PRO A 10 -6.56 -7.43 -0.81
C PRO A 10 -6.49 -6.18 0.04
N GLN A 11 -7.65 -5.61 0.35
CA GLN A 11 -7.77 -4.40 1.18
C GLN A 11 -7.11 -4.56 2.56
N ALA A 12 -7.08 -5.78 3.10
CA ALA A 12 -6.36 -6.11 4.33
C ALA A 12 -4.85 -5.85 4.23
N ILE A 13 -4.23 -6.12 3.08
CA ILE A 13 -2.80 -5.85 2.86
C ILE A 13 -2.55 -4.34 2.73
N CYS A 14 -3.42 -3.62 2.00
CA CYS A 14 -3.35 -2.16 1.93
C CYS A 14 -3.54 -1.50 3.31
N TYR A 15 -4.37 -2.08 4.17
CA TYR A 15 -4.54 -1.62 5.55
C TYR A 15 -3.25 -1.77 6.37
N GLU A 16 -2.60 -2.94 6.30
CA GLU A 16 -1.31 -3.18 6.97
C GLU A 16 -0.23 -2.22 6.46
N PHE A 17 -0.18 -1.94 5.14
CA PHE A 17 0.74 -0.95 4.58
C PHE A 17 0.47 0.46 5.11
N ARG A 18 -0.79 0.89 5.19
CA ARG A 18 -1.14 2.17 5.83
C ARG A 18 -0.71 2.23 7.29
N GLN A 19 -0.94 1.16 8.06
CA GLN A 19 -0.52 1.12 9.45
C GLN A 19 1.00 1.21 9.58
N ALA A 20 1.73 0.47 8.75
CA ALA A 20 3.18 0.46 8.78
C ALA A 20 3.78 1.82 8.36
N LEU A 21 3.17 2.51 7.38
CA LEU A 21 3.53 3.87 7.00
C LEU A 21 3.27 4.89 8.11
N ARG A 22 2.16 4.76 8.86
CA ARG A 22 1.83 5.68 9.97
C ARG A 22 2.72 5.46 11.18
N GLN A 23 3.08 4.22 11.50
CA GLN A 23 3.94 3.89 12.64
C GLN A 23 5.43 4.01 12.32
N GLY A 24 5.82 3.92 11.05
CA GLY A 24 7.23 3.85 10.63
C GLY A 24 7.86 2.48 10.86
N CYS A 25 7.07 1.47 11.25
CA CYS A 25 7.51 0.09 11.45
C CYS A 25 6.38 -0.88 11.12
N TRP A 26 6.76 -2.09 10.72
CA TRP A 26 5.87 -3.23 10.54
C TRP A 26 5.35 -3.72 11.89
N LYS A 27 4.22 -4.44 11.86
CA LYS A 27 3.61 -5.06 13.05
C LYS A 27 4.56 -5.98 13.83
N SER A 28 5.53 -6.57 13.15
CA SER A 28 6.59 -7.40 13.76
C SER A 28 7.66 -6.59 14.49
N GLY A 29 7.61 -5.26 14.48
CA GLY A 29 8.63 -4.36 15.06
C GLY A 29 9.80 -4.03 14.12
N LEU A 30 9.78 -4.55 12.88
CA LEU A 30 10.78 -4.21 11.87
C LEU A 30 10.58 -2.77 11.37
N LEU A 31 11.64 -1.97 11.36
CA LEU A 31 11.59 -0.62 10.83
C LEU A 31 11.26 -0.63 9.34
N LEU A 32 10.42 0.31 8.92
CA LEU A 32 10.15 0.52 7.51
C LEU A 32 11.37 1.21 6.89
N THR A 33 11.96 0.61 5.86
CA THR A 33 13.00 1.29 5.09
C THR A 33 12.39 2.36 4.19
N GLU A 34 13.19 3.35 3.79
CA GLU A 34 12.70 4.40 2.88
C GLU A 34 12.22 3.83 1.54
N GLN A 35 12.88 2.77 1.05
CA GLN A 35 12.44 2.05 -0.14
C GLN A 35 11.09 1.37 0.07
N GLN A 36 10.89 0.68 1.19
CA GLN A 36 9.59 0.06 1.52
C GLN A 36 8.49 1.11 1.68
N ARG A 37 8.83 2.28 2.25
CA ARG A 37 7.91 3.41 2.39
C ARG A 37 7.40 3.85 1.02
N ARG A 38 8.31 4.12 0.08
CA ARG A 38 7.94 4.52 -1.30
C ARG A 38 7.12 3.45 -2.00
N ILE A 39 7.46 2.18 -1.83
CA ILE A 39 6.70 1.06 -2.42
C ILE A 39 5.28 1.03 -1.84
N CYS A 40 5.12 1.12 -0.52
CA CYS A 40 3.81 1.12 0.13
C CYS A 40 2.96 2.33 -0.33
N GLU A 41 3.58 3.51 -0.44
CA GLU A 41 2.91 4.72 -0.95
C GLU A 41 2.47 4.54 -2.41
N GLN A 42 3.32 3.97 -3.27
CA GLN A 42 2.95 3.67 -4.66
C GLN A 42 1.82 2.65 -4.73
N VAL A 43 1.87 1.56 -3.95
CA VAL A 43 0.80 0.56 -3.91
C VAL A 43 -0.54 1.21 -3.54
N LEU A 44 -0.56 2.01 -2.49
CA LEU A 44 -1.77 2.71 -2.04
C LEU A 44 -2.28 3.69 -3.10
N PHE A 45 -1.38 4.43 -3.74
CA PHE A 45 -1.72 5.34 -4.83
C PHE A 45 -2.42 4.62 -6.00
N TYR A 46 -1.87 3.49 -6.45
CA TYR A 46 -2.49 2.71 -7.54
C TYR A 46 -3.81 2.06 -7.11
N HIS A 47 -3.89 1.56 -5.88
CA HIS A 47 -5.10 0.91 -5.37
C HIS A 47 -6.25 1.92 -5.19
N GLU A 48 -6.00 3.09 -4.60
CA GLU A 48 -7.02 4.15 -4.42
C GLU A 48 -7.34 4.88 -5.74
N GLY A 49 -6.35 5.03 -6.62
CA GLY A 49 -6.55 5.56 -7.96
C GLY A 49 -7.45 4.69 -8.84
N ASN A 50 -7.47 3.36 -8.62
CA ASN A 50 -8.34 2.45 -9.36
C ASN A 50 -9.78 2.41 -8.81
N ASP A 51 -9.97 2.62 -7.51
CA ASP A 51 -11.30 2.71 -6.88
C ASP A 51 -12.11 3.91 -7.44
N SER A 52 -11.41 4.98 -7.82
CA SER A 52 -11.99 6.16 -8.47
C SER A 52 -12.55 5.92 -9.88
N ASN A 53 -12.23 4.78 -10.51
CA ASN A 53 -12.70 4.42 -11.85
C ASN A 53 -13.94 3.49 -11.83
N CYS A 54 -14.45 3.13 -10.65
CA CYS A 54 -15.63 2.26 -10.50
C CYS A 54 -16.94 3.00 -10.15
N ASN A 55 -16.94 4.34 -10.10
CA ASN A 55 -18.18 5.13 -10.05
C ASN A 55 -18.41 5.79 -11.43
N HIS A 56 -18.95 5.00 -12.37
CA HIS A 56 -19.65 5.50 -13.56
C HIS A 56 -21.16 5.42 -13.30
#